data_AF-A0A4Y6Q1A8-F1
#
_entry.id   AF-A0A4Y6Q1A8-F1
#
_cell.length_a   1.000
_cell.length_b   1.000
_cell.length_c   1.000
_cell.angle_alpha   90.00
_cell.angle_beta   90.00
_cell.angle_gamma   90.00
#
_symmetry.space_group_name_H-M   'P 1'
#
loop_
_entity.id
_entity.type
_entity.pdbx_description
1 polymer ?
#
loop_
_entity_poly.entity_id
_entity_poly.type
_entity_poly.pdbx_seq_one_letter_code
_entity_poly.pdbx_strand_id
1 'polypeptide(L)'
;MSTESKVIQVVAQTLELSQDEVSTSDRFIEDLGANSLDIVNLIWRIEEAFSLPETPESVLEEIETVGDLVGLVAKTRSDEAFEASEVADLVIASDHAGVEFKAMLADWLREQGKTVVDLGPAEAQSVDYPDFAELLANKVAGGHADKGILICGSGIGMSIAANKVPDVRAALVTDPLMASLSRQHNNANVLCLGARIIGEELAKACVDAFLTTDFDPGDDGRHQRRVGRIAEIARQSCK
;
A
#
# COMPACT_ATOMS: atom_id res chain seq x y z
N MET A 1 25.45 -5.60 -1.86
CA MET A 1 25.57 -4.38 -2.67
C MET A 1 24.22 -3.68 -2.61
N SER A 2 24.17 -2.38 -2.27
CA SER A 2 22.90 -1.65 -2.19
C SER A 2 22.29 -1.47 -3.59
N THR A 3 20.98 -1.16 -3.66
CA THR A 3 20.31 -0.84 -4.92
C THR A 3 21.02 0.31 -5.62
N GLU A 4 21.31 1.39 -4.89
CA GLU A 4 22.05 2.55 -5.37
C GLU A 4 23.41 2.18 -5.99
N SER A 5 24.27 1.45 -5.26
CA SER A 5 25.60 1.09 -5.78
C SER A 5 25.52 0.22 -7.03
N LYS A 6 24.51 -0.66 -7.12
CA LYS A 6 24.33 -1.52 -8.29
C LYS A 6 23.77 -0.74 -9.49
N VAL A 7 22.87 0.23 -9.27
CA VAL A 7 22.39 1.14 -10.31
C VAL A 7 23.55 1.99 -10.85
N ILE A 8 24.34 2.62 -9.97
CA ILE A 8 25.53 3.40 -10.36
C ILE A 8 26.50 2.55 -11.18
N GLN A 9 26.72 1.30 -10.78
CA GLN A 9 27.55 0.38 -11.55
C GLN A 9 27.01 0.13 -12.98
N VAL A 10 25.70 -0.09 -13.14
CA VAL A 10 25.08 -0.32 -14.45
C VAL A 10 25.14 0.95 -15.32
N VAL A 11 24.90 2.12 -14.73
CA VAL A 11 25.00 3.41 -15.41
C VAL A 11 26.42 3.64 -15.93
N ALA A 12 27.43 3.51 -15.07
CA ALA A 12 28.84 3.66 -15.41
C ALA A 12 29.26 2.70 -16.54
N GLN A 13 28.84 1.42 -16.47
CA GLN A 13 29.12 0.43 -17.51
C GLN A 13 28.41 0.68 -18.85
N THR A 14 27.31 1.43 -18.85
CA THR A 14 26.52 1.71 -20.07
C THR A 14 27.02 2.95 -20.78
N LEU A 15 27.44 3.96 -20.01
CA LEU A 15 27.97 5.21 -20.52
C LEU A 15 29.50 5.23 -20.65
N GLU A 16 30.16 4.11 -20.37
CA GLU A 16 31.63 3.97 -20.39
C GLU A 16 32.36 4.94 -19.45
N LEU A 17 31.75 5.25 -18.30
CA LEU A 17 32.28 6.12 -17.25
C LEU A 17 32.86 5.31 -16.09
N SER A 18 33.66 5.96 -15.25
CA SER A 18 34.05 5.39 -13.97
C SER A 18 32.94 5.56 -12.92
N GLN A 19 32.83 4.63 -11.96
CA GLN A 19 31.77 4.69 -10.94
C GLN A 19 31.88 5.92 -10.02
N ASP A 20 33.08 6.46 -9.83
CA ASP A 20 33.34 7.68 -9.06
C ASP A 20 32.94 8.96 -9.79
N GLU A 21 32.61 8.87 -11.09
CA GLU A 21 32.13 9.99 -11.91
C GLU A 21 30.60 10.06 -11.96
N VAL A 22 29.90 9.16 -11.27
CA VAL A 22 28.43 9.06 -11.31
C VAL A 22 27.84 9.23 -9.92
N SER A 23 27.01 10.26 -9.76
CA SER A 23 26.24 10.59 -8.57
C SER A 23 24.73 10.42 -8.83
N THR A 24 23.96 10.18 -7.77
CA THR A 24 22.49 10.08 -7.84
C THR A 24 21.82 11.40 -8.24
N SER A 25 22.51 12.53 -8.07
CA SER A 25 22.03 13.85 -8.49
C SER A 25 22.19 14.13 -10.00
N ASP A 26 22.97 13.32 -10.71
CA ASP A 26 23.38 13.62 -12.08
C ASP A 26 22.23 13.39 -13.05
N ARG A 27 22.02 14.37 -13.93
CA ARG A 27 21.06 14.30 -15.04
C ARG A 27 21.69 13.53 -16.21
N PHE A 28 20.96 12.58 -16.78
CA PHE A 28 21.48 11.72 -17.84
C PHE A 28 21.98 12.50 -19.05
N ILE A 29 21.21 13.49 -19.51
CA ILE A 29 21.55 14.27 -20.71
C ILE A 29 22.55 15.39 -20.40
N GLU A 30 22.33 16.14 -19.32
CA GLU A 30 23.09 17.37 -19.04
C GLU A 30 24.46 17.09 -18.40
N ASP A 31 24.53 16.15 -17.47
CA ASP A 31 25.75 15.89 -16.68
C ASP A 31 26.54 14.70 -17.22
N LEU A 32 25.84 13.64 -17.64
CA LEU A 32 26.47 12.39 -18.10
C LEU A 32 26.58 12.29 -19.63
N GLY A 33 26.02 13.25 -20.37
CA GLY A 33 26.12 13.33 -21.83
C GLY A 33 25.39 12.20 -22.59
N ALA A 34 24.42 11.54 -21.94
CA ALA A 34 23.63 10.47 -22.54
C ALA A 34 22.68 11.01 -23.61
N ASN A 35 22.49 10.24 -24.68
CA ASN A 35 21.46 10.48 -25.68
C ASN A 35 20.23 9.57 -25.45
N SER A 36 19.17 9.75 -26.24
CA SER A 36 17.93 8.98 -26.09
C SER A 36 18.13 7.47 -26.26
N LEU A 37 19.08 7.02 -27.08
CA LEU A 37 19.40 5.60 -27.24
C LEU A 37 20.11 5.04 -26.00
N ASP A 38 20.97 5.84 -25.38
CA ASP A 38 21.68 5.44 -24.16
C ASP A 38 20.70 5.26 -23.00
N ILE A 39 19.71 6.15 -22.87
CA ILE A 39 18.66 6.05 -21.84
C ILE A 39 17.84 4.76 -22.03
N VAL A 40 17.41 4.45 -23.25
CA VAL A 40 16.66 3.22 -23.54
C VAL A 40 17.50 1.97 -23.22
N ASN A 41 18.77 1.94 -23.62
CA ASN A 41 19.67 0.81 -23.32
C ASN A 41 19.93 0.65 -21.82
N LEU A 42 20.05 1.77 -21.11
CA LEU A 42 20.28 1.82 -19.68
C LEU A 42 19.10 1.25 -18.91
N ILE A 43 17.88 1.59 -19.31
CA ILE A 43 16.64 1.06 -18.71
C ILE A 43 16.55 -0.44 -18.95
N TRP A 44 16.77 -0.91 -20.18
CA TRP A 44 16.78 -2.35 -20.47
C TRP A 44 17.81 -3.13 -19.64
N ARG A 45 19.03 -2.58 -19.49
CA ARG A 45 20.08 -3.19 -18.64
C ARG A 45 19.69 -3.23 -17.16
N ILE A 46 18.96 -2.24 -16.69
CA ILE A 46 18.46 -2.20 -15.32
C ILE A 46 17.38 -3.25 -15.11
N GLU A 47 16.43 -3.35 -16.04
CA GLU A 47 15.40 -4.39 -16.04
C GLU A 47 16.04 -5.77 -15.98
N GLU A 48 17.05 -6.03 -16.82
CA GLU A 48 17.81 -7.29 -16.78
C GLU A 48 18.57 -7.48 -15.47
N ALA A 49 19.33 -6.48 -15.02
CA ALA A 49 20.18 -6.59 -13.84
C ALA A 49 19.40 -6.78 -12.54
N PHE A 50 18.16 -6.28 -12.48
CA PHE A 50 17.28 -6.38 -11.32
C PHE A 50 16.10 -7.34 -11.51
N SER A 51 15.98 -7.95 -12.69
CA SER A 51 14.89 -8.87 -13.08
C SER A 51 13.50 -8.22 -13.02
N LEU A 52 13.41 -6.95 -13.43
CA LEU A 52 12.18 -6.15 -13.42
C LEU A 52 11.32 -6.40 -14.68
N PRO A 53 10.00 -6.16 -14.63
CA PRO A 53 9.15 -6.11 -15.82
C PRO A 53 9.50 -4.90 -16.70
N GLU A 54 8.97 -4.93 -17.92
CA GLU A 54 9.10 -3.83 -18.89
C GLU A 54 8.48 -2.54 -18.33
N THR A 55 9.27 -1.46 -18.36
CA THR A 55 8.87 -0.15 -17.84
C THR A 55 7.95 0.56 -18.83
N PRO A 56 6.75 1.03 -18.43
CA PRO A 56 5.82 1.72 -19.33
C PRO A 56 6.40 3.02 -19.91
N GLU A 57 6.10 3.33 -21.17
CA GLU A 57 6.62 4.53 -21.86
C GLU A 57 6.37 5.84 -21.08
N SER A 58 5.21 5.97 -20.42
CA SER A 58 4.89 7.16 -19.62
C SER A 58 5.86 7.40 -18.46
N VAL A 59 6.42 6.33 -17.89
CA VAL A 59 7.40 6.42 -16.80
C VAL A 59 8.78 6.74 -17.36
N LEU A 60 9.12 6.24 -18.56
CA LEU A 60 10.38 6.54 -19.23
C LEU A 60 10.56 8.05 -19.44
N GLU A 61 9.47 8.76 -19.74
CA GLU A 61 9.47 10.21 -19.96
C GLU A 61 9.77 11.02 -18.69
N GLU A 62 9.60 10.44 -17.51
CA GLU A 62 9.83 11.10 -16.21
C GLU A 62 11.26 10.88 -15.67
N ILE A 63 12.03 9.96 -16.25
CA ILE A 63 13.38 9.61 -15.77
C ILE A 63 14.39 10.64 -16.28
N GLU A 64 14.81 11.56 -15.41
CA GLU A 64 15.79 12.60 -15.75
C GLU A 64 17.16 12.37 -15.10
N THR A 65 17.19 11.76 -13.91
CA THR A 65 18.40 11.60 -13.09
C THR A 65 18.69 10.14 -12.71
N VAL A 66 19.93 9.86 -12.33
CA VAL A 66 20.33 8.56 -11.76
C VAL A 66 19.50 8.23 -10.51
N GLY A 67 19.15 9.23 -9.71
CA GLY A 67 18.30 9.10 -8.54
C GLY A 67 16.88 8.61 -8.87
N ASP A 68 16.29 9.10 -9.97
CA ASP A 68 14.96 8.66 -10.42
C ASP A 68 14.98 7.17 -10.78
N LEU A 69 16.07 6.72 -11.41
CA LEU A 69 16.30 5.32 -11.74
C LEU A 69 16.44 4.43 -10.48
N VAL A 70 17.17 4.92 -9.46
CA VAL A 70 17.27 4.24 -8.16
C VAL A 70 15.89 4.17 -7.50
N GLY A 71 15.11 5.25 -7.57
CA GLY A 71 13.74 5.33 -7.06
C GLY A 71 12.82 4.33 -7.77
N LEU A 72 12.90 4.24 -9.09
CA LEU A 72 12.15 3.29 -9.90
C LEU A 72 12.48 1.85 -9.48
N VAL A 73 13.76 1.47 -9.45
CA VAL A 73 14.17 0.12 -9.05
C VAL A 73 13.72 -0.19 -7.62
N ALA A 74 13.83 0.77 -6.69
CA ALA A 74 13.39 0.58 -5.33
C ALA A 74 11.87 0.38 -5.24
N LYS A 75 11.10 1.19 -5.99
CA LYS A 75 9.64 1.09 -6.09
C LYS A 75 9.21 -0.22 -6.74
N THR A 76 9.72 -0.55 -7.92
CA THR A 76 9.37 -1.79 -8.63
C THR A 76 9.78 -3.02 -7.84
N ARG A 77 10.94 -3.03 -7.17
CA ARG A 77 11.30 -4.16 -6.29
C ARG A 77 10.48 -4.20 -5.01
N SER A 78 10.03 -3.06 -4.50
CA SER A 78 9.06 -3.06 -3.41
C SER A 78 7.73 -3.60 -3.88
N ASP A 79 7.30 -3.29 -5.11
CA ASP A 79 6.07 -3.75 -5.74
C ASP A 79 6.17 -5.27 -6.10
N GLU A 80 7.32 -5.76 -6.56
CA GLU A 80 7.57 -7.19 -6.84
C GLU A 80 7.75 -8.02 -5.59
N ALA A 81 8.48 -7.53 -4.58
CA ALA A 81 8.54 -8.18 -3.27
C ALA A 81 7.14 -8.19 -2.60
N PHE A 82 6.25 -7.31 -3.05
CA PHE A 82 4.87 -7.17 -2.63
C PHE A 82 3.92 -8.05 -3.45
N GLU A 83 4.19 -8.31 -4.74
CA GLU A 83 3.49 -9.31 -5.56
C GLU A 83 3.93 -10.74 -5.23
N ALA A 84 5.19 -10.95 -4.81
CA ALA A 84 5.73 -12.26 -4.43
C ALA A 84 5.31 -12.73 -3.03
N SER A 85 4.57 -11.91 -2.27
CA SER A 85 3.94 -12.32 -1.02
C SER A 85 2.74 -13.21 -1.32
N GLU A 86 2.64 -14.36 -0.66
CA GLU A 86 1.35 -15.06 -0.53
C GLU A 86 0.26 -14.05 -0.17
N VAL A 87 -0.93 -14.19 -0.78
CA VAL A 87 -2.11 -13.36 -0.48
C VAL A 87 -2.28 -13.33 1.03
N ALA A 88 -2.09 -12.16 1.63
CA ALA A 88 -2.16 -12.04 3.08
C ALA A 88 -3.62 -12.15 3.51
N ASP A 89 -3.91 -12.86 4.60
CA ASP A 89 -5.24 -12.80 5.20
C ASP A 89 -5.58 -11.35 5.55
N LEU A 90 -4.59 -10.63 6.08
CA LEU A 90 -4.76 -9.29 6.63
C LEU A 90 -3.56 -8.39 6.37
N VAL A 91 -3.87 -7.14 6.05
CA VAL A 91 -2.91 -6.03 6.12
C VAL A 91 -3.31 -5.07 7.23
N ILE A 92 -2.34 -4.50 7.92
CA ILE A 92 -2.57 -3.54 8.99
C ILE A 92 -1.63 -2.35 8.87
N ALA A 93 -2.15 -1.15 9.09
CA ALA A 93 -1.37 0.08 9.07
C ALA A 93 -1.90 1.09 10.09
N SER A 94 -1.06 2.03 10.51
CA SER A 94 -1.46 3.10 11.41
C SER A 94 -0.89 4.46 11.05
N ASP A 95 -1.26 5.50 11.80
CA ASP A 95 -0.42 6.68 11.96
C ASP A 95 0.45 6.54 13.22
N HIS A 96 1.18 7.61 13.55
CA HIS A 96 2.01 7.70 14.75
C HIS A 96 1.23 7.47 16.06
N ALA A 97 -0.07 7.81 16.11
CA ALA A 97 -0.90 7.65 17.31
C ALA A 97 -1.38 6.21 17.51
N GLY A 98 -1.24 5.35 16.49
CA GLY A 98 -1.70 3.96 16.51
C GLY A 98 -0.60 2.91 16.57
N VAL A 99 0.68 3.27 16.63
CA VAL A 99 1.82 2.32 16.50
C VAL A 99 1.76 1.18 17.52
N GLU A 100 1.61 1.50 18.81
CA GLU A 100 1.53 0.48 19.86
C GLU A 100 0.27 -0.39 19.72
N PHE A 101 -0.86 0.25 19.41
CA PHE A 101 -2.15 -0.43 19.25
C PHE A 101 -2.16 -1.39 18.05
N LYS A 102 -1.50 -0.98 16.97
CA LYS A 102 -1.27 -1.78 15.77
C LYS A 102 -0.40 -2.99 16.07
N ALA A 103 0.75 -2.78 16.73
CA ALA A 103 1.65 -3.87 17.09
C ALA A 103 0.94 -4.92 17.94
N MET A 104 0.21 -4.47 18.97
CA MET A 104 -0.59 -5.35 19.83
C MET A 104 -1.64 -6.16 19.03
N LEU A 105 -2.39 -5.52 18.12
CA LEU A 105 -3.38 -6.22 17.31
C LEU A 105 -2.74 -7.18 16.31
N ALA A 106 -1.61 -6.80 15.70
CA ALA A 106 -0.88 -7.63 14.76
C ALA A 106 -0.38 -8.92 15.44
N ASP A 107 0.18 -8.79 16.64
CA ASP A 107 0.67 -9.95 17.40
C ASP A 107 -0.49 -10.85 17.84
N TRP A 108 -1.57 -10.27 18.38
CA TRP A 108 -2.77 -11.03 18.73
C TRP A 108 -3.35 -11.79 17.53
N LEU A 109 -3.44 -11.15 16.36
CA LEU A 109 -3.94 -11.81 15.14
C LEU A 109 -3.02 -12.94 14.66
N ARG A 110 -1.70 -12.77 14.77
CA ARG A 110 -0.73 -13.84 14.47
C ARG A 110 -0.86 -15.01 15.44
N GLU A 111 -1.13 -14.75 16.72
CA GLU A 111 -1.42 -15.80 17.71
C GLU A 111 -2.71 -16.57 17.36
N GLN A 112 -3.68 -15.94 16.70
CA GLN A 112 -4.87 -16.61 16.15
C GLN A 112 -4.60 -17.37 14.84
N GLY A 113 -3.34 -17.43 14.38
CA GLY A 113 -2.93 -18.14 13.17
C GLY A 113 -3.22 -17.40 11.86
N LYS A 114 -3.44 -16.07 11.91
CA LYS A 114 -3.62 -15.24 10.70
C LYS A 114 -2.29 -14.79 10.11
N THR A 115 -2.20 -14.75 8.79
CA THR A 115 -1.08 -14.13 8.07
C THR A 115 -1.29 -12.62 8.00
N VAL A 116 -0.56 -11.88 8.85
CA VAL A 116 -0.70 -10.43 9.00
C VAL A 116 0.55 -9.68 8.51
N VAL A 117 0.35 -8.83 7.50
CA VAL A 117 1.37 -7.91 6.99
C VAL A 117 1.19 -6.52 7.61
N ASP A 118 2.19 -6.07 8.35
CA ASP A 118 2.24 -4.72 8.92
C ASP A 118 2.91 -3.78 7.90
N LEU A 119 2.18 -2.76 7.44
CA LEU A 119 2.63 -1.78 6.44
C LEU A 119 3.26 -0.53 7.07
N GLY A 120 3.39 -0.49 8.39
CA GLY A 120 3.98 0.62 9.11
C GLY A 120 2.98 1.66 9.60
N PRO A 121 3.49 2.80 10.11
CA PRO A 121 4.92 3.05 10.38
C PRO A 121 5.45 2.14 11.49
N ALA A 122 6.75 1.82 11.45
CA ALA A 122 7.41 1.01 12.49
C ALA A 122 7.76 1.85 13.74
N GLU A 123 7.96 3.15 13.57
CA GLU A 123 8.33 4.09 14.64
C GLU A 123 7.25 5.16 14.84
N ALA A 124 7.17 5.72 16.05
CA ALA A 124 6.21 6.77 16.40
C ALA A 124 6.59 8.17 15.86
N GLN A 125 7.35 8.23 14.77
CA GLN A 125 7.65 9.50 14.11
C GLN A 125 6.37 10.06 13.50
N SER A 126 6.26 11.40 13.46
CA SER A 126 5.09 12.05 12.86
C SER A 126 4.99 11.65 11.39
N VAL A 127 3.86 11.05 11.04
CA VAL A 127 3.51 10.66 9.67
C VAL A 127 2.13 11.15 9.32
N ASP A 128 1.90 11.34 8.03
CA ASP A 128 0.59 11.69 7.49
C ASP A 128 -0.24 10.42 7.30
N TYR A 129 -1.40 10.36 7.97
CA TYR A 129 -2.30 9.21 7.90
C TYR A 129 -2.81 8.87 6.48
N PRO A 130 -2.98 9.81 5.53
CA PRO A 130 -3.46 9.48 4.18
C PRO A 130 -2.54 8.51 3.44
N ASP A 131 -1.21 8.63 3.61
CA ASP A 131 -0.23 7.81 2.89
C ASP A 131 -0.39 6.32 3.26
N PHE A 132 -0.53 6.04 4.55
CA PHE A 132 -0.75 4.68 5.06
C PHE A 132 -2.16 4.16 4.76
N ALA A 133 -3.16 5.05 4.74
CA ALA A 133 -4.52 4.70 4.36
C ALA A 133 -4.57 4.28 2.88
N GLU A 134 -3.94 5.04 1.98
CA GLU A 134 -3.86 4.76 0.55
C GLU A 134 -3.07 3.49 0.28
N LEU A 135 -1.90 3.31 0.91
CA LEU A 135 -1.08 2.11 0.77
C LEU A 135 -1.86 0.83 1.12
N LEU A 136 -2.54 0.82 2.27
CA LEU A 136 -3.35 -0.32 2.69
C LEU A 136 -4.57 -0.53 1.79
N ALA A 137 -5.25 0.57 1.42
CA ALA A 137 -6.42 0.53 0.56
C ALA A 137 -6.09 -0.05 -0.82
N ASN A 138 -4.97 0.33 -1.43
CA ASN A 138 -4.50 -0.20 -2.71
C ASN A 138 -4.13 -1.69 -2.60
N LYS A 139 -3.57 -2.16 -1.48
CA LYS A 139 -3.35 -3.60 -1.24
C LYS A 139 -4.65 -4.40 -1.27
N VAL A 140 -5.66 -3.93 -0.55
CA VAL A 140 -6.96 -4.60 -0.47
C VAL A 140 -7.71 -4.53 -1.81
N ALA A 141 -7.70 -3.38 -2.48
CA ALA A 141 -8.32 -3.22 -3.80
C ALA A 141 -7.67 -4.09 -4.87
N GLY A 142 -6.33 -4.21 -4.84
CA GLY A 142 -5.57 -5.03 -5.78
C GLY A 142 -5.62 -6.54 -5.50
N GLY A 143 -6.32 -6.99 -4.44
CA GLY A 143 -6.42 -8.41 -4.11
C GLY A 143 -5.17 -9.01 -3.46
N HIS A 144 -4.23 -8.17 -3.00
CA HIS A 144 -3.02 -8.61 -2.30
C HIS A 144 -3.29 -8.92 -0.81
N ALA A 145 -4.48 -8.61 -0.32
CA ALA A 145 -4.97 -9.01 0.99
C ALA A 145 -6.50 -9.10 1.01
N ASP A 146 -7.05 -10.04 1.79
CA ASP A 146 -8.51 -10.23 1.88
C ASP A 146 -9.20 -9.05 2.58
N LYS A 147 -8.57 -8.53 3.65
CA LYS A 147 -9.07 -7.40 4.43
C LYS A 147 -7.94 -6.53 4.97
N GLY A 148 -8.29 -5.30 5.33
CA GLY A 148 -7.39 -4.34 5.95
C GLY A 148 -7.87 -3.83 7.30
N ILE A 149 -6.93 -3.47 8.18
CA ILE A 149 -7.18 -2.78 9.45
C ILE A 149 -6.36 -1.49 9.49
N LEU A 150 -7.03 -0.36 9.66
CA LEU A 150 -6.41 0.96 9.77
C LEU A 150 -6.64 1.55 11.15
N ILE A 151 -5.57 2.12 11.73
CA ILE A 151 -5.61 2.67 13.08
C ILE A 151 -5.06 4.09 13.06
N CYS A 152 -5.82 5.04 13.60
CA CYS A 152 -5.24 6.34 13.95
C CYS A 152 -5.78 6.82 15.29
N GLY A 153 -5.50 8.07 15.69
CA GLY A 153 -6.02 8.62 16.94
C GLY A 153 -7.54 8.44 17.10
N SER A 154 -8.33 8.85 16.11
CA SER A 154 -9.81 8.73 16.12
C SER A 154 -10.38 7.69 15.15
N GLY A 155 -9.57 7.18 14.21
CA GLY A 155 -10.00 6.34 13.09
C GLY A 155 -10.72 7.09 11.96
N ILE A 156 -11.16 8.33 12.19
CA ILE A 156 -11.96 9.11 11.22
C ILE A 156 -11.15 9.41 9.95
N GLY A 157 -9.95 9.98 10.10
CA GLY A 157 -9.11 10.37 8.96
C GLY A 157 -8.78 9.19 8.05
N MET A 158 -8.41 8.05 8.66
CA MET A 158 -8.15 6.80 7.94
C MET A 158 -9.36 6.35 7.11
N SER A 159 -10.56 6.35 7.71
CA SER A 159 -11.77 5.96 7.00
C SER A 159 -12.12 6.89 5.83
N ILE A 160 -11.85 8.19 5.97
CA ILE A 160 -12.11 9.18 4.91
C ILE A 160 -11.14 8.97 3.75
N ALA A 161 -9.85 8.79 4.04
CA ALA A 161 -8.80 8.62 3.03
C ALA A 161 -8.94 7.28 2.29
N ALA A 162 -9.08 6.16 3.02
CA ALA A 162 -9.18 4.83 2.42
C ALA A 162 -10.40 4.68 1.49
N ASN A 163 -11.54 5.30 1.82
CA ASN A 163 -12.73 5.29 0.96
C ASN A 163 -12.58 6.12 -0.33
N LYS A 164 -11.44 6.80 -0.56
CA LYS A 164 -11.12 7.44 -1.84
C LYS A 164 -10.59 6.46 -2.88
N VAL A 165 -10.06 5.32 -2.44
CA VAL A 165 -9.59 4.27 -3.34
C VAL A 165 -10.79 3.48 -3.86
N PRO A 166 -10.94 3.30 -5.19
CA PRO A 166 -11.98 2.45 -5.76
C PRO A 166 -11.98 1.04 -5.15
N ASP A 167 -13.16 0.44 -5.07
CA ASP A 167 -13.39 -0.91 -4.52
C ASP A 167 -13.11 -1.11 -3.02
N VAL A 168 -12.60 -0.09 -2.33
CA VAL A 168 -12.48 -0.04 -0.87
C VAL A 168 -13.76 0.47 -0.22
N ARG A 169 -14.15 -0.20 0.86
CA ARG A 169 -15.25 0.17 1.76
C ARG A 169 -14.72 0.10 3.18
N ALA A 170 -14.19 1.23 3.64
CA ALA A 170 -13.60 1.37 4.96
C ALA A 170 -14.66 1.79 5.98
N ALA A 171 -14.81 1.03 7.06
CA ALA A 171 -15.78 1.27 8.11
C ALA A 171 -15.10 1.65 9.43
N LEU A 172 -15.33 2.88 9.89
CA LEU A 172 -14.99 3.28 11.26
C LEU A 172 -15.99 2.69 12.23
N VAL A 173 -15.50 1.96 13.23
CA VAL A 173 -16.34 1.32 14.24
C VAL A 173 -15.83 1.60 15.65
N THR A 174 -16.75 1.59 16.60
CA THR A 174 -16.46 1.76 18.03
C THR A 174 -16.98 0.62 18.90
N ASP A 175 -17.68 -0.35 18.30
CA ASP A 175 -18.19 -1.54 18.99
C ASP A 175 -18.35 -2.74 18.02
N PRO A 176 -18.46 -3.98 18.54
CA PRO A 176 -18.54 -5.19 17.73
C PRO A 176 -19.81 -5.31 16.89
N LEU A 177 -20.91 -4.66 17.28
CA LEU A 177 -22.14 -4.65 16.49
C LEU A 177 -21.94 -3.81 15.23
N MET A 178 -21.33 -2.62 15.35
CA MET A 178 -20.93 -1.83 14.18
C MET A 178 -19.99 -2.61 13.25
N ALA A 179 -19.01 -3.32 13.80
CA ALA A 179 -18.10 -4.18 13.03
C ALA A 179 -18.86 -5.26 12.25
N SER A 180 -19.75 -5.99 12.91
CA SER A 180 -20.60 -7.02 12.29
C SER A 180 -21.49 -6.42 11.18
N LEU A 181 -22.18 -5.32 11.47
CA LEU A 181 -23.08 -4.67 10.51
C LEU A 181 -22.34 -4.11 9.29
N SER A 182 -21.12 -3.60 9.49
CA SER A 182 -20.27 -3.14 8.37
C SER A 182 -19.96 -4.27 7.38
N ARG A 183 -19.77 -5.49 7.88
CA ARG A 183 -19.60 -6.69 7.05
C ARG A 183 -20.91 -7.10 6.41
N GLN A 184 -21.95 -7.32 7.22
CA GLN A 184 -23.24 -7.85 6.75
C GLN A 184 -23.89 -6.95 5.70
N HIS A 185 -23.91 -5.63 5.92
CA HIS A 185 -24.71 -4.73 5.09
C HIS A 185 -23.89 -4.03 4.00
N ASN A 186 -22.61 -3.76 4.27
CA ASN A 186 -21.76 -2.95 3.39
C ASN A 186 -20.67 -3.77 2.70
N ASN A 187 -20.52 -5.04 3.05
CA ASN A 187 -19.39 -5.86 2.62
C ASN A 187 -18.06 -5.11 2.81
N ALA A 188 -17.87 -4.43 3.95
CA ALA A 188 -16.69 -3.64 4.22
C ALA A 188 -15.44 -4.52 4.19
N ASN A 189 -14.41 -4.11 3.46
CA ASN A 189 -13.13 -4.83 3.33
C ASN A 189 -12.00 -4.15 4.10
N VAL A 190 -12.24 -2.96 4.66
CA VAL A 190 -11.30 -2.28 5.57
C VAL A 190 -12.02 -1.88 6.86
N LEU A 191 -11.42 -2.17 8.01
CA LEU A 191 -11.88 -1.76 9.32
C LEU A 191 -11.03 -0.60 9.82
N CYS A 192 -11.64 0.49 10.30
CA CYS A 192 -10.94 1.61 10.90
C CYS A 192 -11.22 1.68 12.40
N LEU A 193 -10.18 1.87 13.20
CA LEU A 193 -10.24 1.95 14.66
C LEU A 193 -9.56 3.23 15.17
N GLY A 194 -10.07 3.77 16.28
CA GLY A 194 -9.49 4.91 16.97
C GLY A 194 -8.73 4.49 18.22
N ALA A 195 -7.40 4.54 18.20
CA ALA A 195 -6.54 4.15 19.32
C ALA A 195 -6.76 5.02 20.58
N ARG A 196 -7.28 6.24 20.44
CA ARG A 196 -7.65 7.13 21.57
C ARG A 196 -9.12 7.02 21.97
N ILE A 197 -9.90 6.20 21.28
CA ILE A 197 -11.37 6.12 21.42
C ILE A 197 -11.78 4.82 22.11
N ILE A 198 -11.18 3.69 21.73
CA ILE A 198 -11.51 2.36 22.26
C ILE A 198 -10.28 1.70 22.91
N GLY A 199 -10.52 0.88 23.93
CA GLY A 199 -9.49 0.07 24.57
C GLY A 199 -9.19 -1.24 23.83
N GLU A 200 -8.11 -1.91 24.21
CA GLU A 200 -7.57 -3.09 23.53
C GLU A 200 -8.59 -4.23 23.39
N GLU A 201 -9.25 -4.63 24.48
CA GLU A 201 -10.22 -5.74 24.46
C GLU A 201 -11.43 -5.45 23.57
N LEU A 202 -11.89 -4.18 23.56
CA LEU A 202 -12.97 -3.77 22.67
C LEU A 202 -12.52 -3.77 21.21
N ALA A 203 -11.28 -3.35 20.93
CA ALA A 203 -10.71 -3.42 19.59
C ALA A 203 -10.57 -4.86 19.10
N LYS A 204 -10.07 -5.79 19.93
CA LYS A 204 -10.01 -7.22 19.61
C LYS A 204 -11.40 -7.77 19.29
N ALA A 205 -12.41 -7.43 20.09
CA ALA A 205 -13.79 -7.84 19.83
C ALA A 205 -14.36 -7.24 18.53
N CYS A 206 -14.05 -5.98 18.21
CA CYS A 206 -14.42 -5.38 16.93
C CYS A 206 -13.74 -6.08 15.74
N VAL A 207 -12.44 -6.37 15.85
CA VAL A 207 -11.69 -7.08 14.81
C VAL A 207 -12.23 -8.49 14.62
N ASP A 208 -12.42 -9.26 15.70
CA ASP A 208 -12.99 -10.60 15.63
C ASP A 208 -14.37 -10.61 14.96
N ALA A 209 -15.27 -9.72 15.39
CA ALA A 209 -16.59 -9.57 14.78
C ALA A 209 -16.50 -9.21 13.28
N PHE A 210 -15.57 -8.35 12.89
CA PHE A 210 -15.35 -7.98 11.49
C PHE A 210 -14.80 -9.14 10.65
N LEU A 211 -13.93 -9.98 11.21
CA LEU A 211 -13.30 -11.09 10.49
C LEU A 211 -14.21 -12.31 10.38
N THR A 212 -15.03 -12.57 11.40
CA THR A 212 -15.91 -13.75 11.46
C THR A 212 -17.28 -13.53 10.84
N THR A 213 -17.67 -12.26 10.60
CA THR A 213 -18.96 -11.93 10.02
C THR A 213 -18.92 -11.94 8.50
N ASP A 214 -19.76 -12.80 7.92
CA ASP A 214 -19.98 -12.88 6.48
C ASP A 214 -20.85 -11.72 5.95
N PHE A 215 -20.71 -11.46 4.66
CA PHE A 215 -21.58 -10.52 3.97
C PHE A 215 -22.96 -11.15 3.75
N ASP A 216 -24.02 -10.40 4.07
CA ASP A 216 -25.39 -10.80 3.81
C ASP A 216 -25.94 -9.97 2.64
N PRO A 217 -26.20 -10.56 1.46
CA PRO A 217 -26.78 -9.82 0.34
C PRO A 217 -28.19 -9.25 0.64
N GLY A 218 -28.86 -9.74 1.69
CA GLY A 218 -30.23 -9.45 2.10
C GLY A 218 -31.23 -10.29 1.32
N ASP A 219 -32.35 -10.66 1.95
CA ASP A 219 -33.39 -11.52 1.35
C ASP A 219 -33.87 -11.06 -0.04
N ASP A 220 -33.91 -9.74 -0.26
CA ASP A 220 -34.32 -9.08 -1.51
C ASP A 220 -33.13 -8.55 -2.33
N GLY A 221 -31.90 -8.92 -1.97
CA GLY A 221 -30.67 -8.42 -2.56
C GLY A 221 -30.38 -6.94 -2.27
N ARG A 222 -31.05 -6.31 -1.28
CA ARG A 222 -30.90 -4.88 -1.00
C ARG A 222 -29.47 -4.47 -0.67
N HIS A 223 -28.71 -5.30 0.04
CA HIS A 223 -27.34 -4.95 0.44
C HIS A 223 -26.42 -5.07 -0.76
N GLN A 224 -26.52 -6.15 -1.54
CA GLN A 224 -25.76 -6.32 -2.78
C GLN A 224 -25.99 -5.16 -3.75
N ARG A 225 -27.25 -4.75 -3.94
CA ARG A 225 -27.61 -3.60 -4.78
C ARG A 225 -26.96 -2.30 -4.29
N ARG A 226 -26.97 -2.04 -2.98
CA ARG A 226 -26.38 -0.83 -2.40
C ARG A 226 -24.85 -0.83 -2.51
N VAL A 227 -24.21 -1.97 -2.28
CA VAL A 227 -22.76 -2.14 -2.51
C VAL A 227 -22.41 -1.86 -3.97
N GLY A 228 -23.18 -2.41 -4.91
CA GLY A 228 -23.03 -2.11 -6.34
C GLY A 228 -23.15 -0.62 -6.67
N ARG A 229 -24.09 0.09 -6.03
CA ARG A 229 -24.25 1.55 -6.20
C ARG A 229 -23.06 2.34 -5.65
N ILE A 230 -22.46 1.92 -4.55
CA ILE A 230 -21.23 2.54 -4.03
C ILE A 230 -20.09 2.39 -5.05
N ALA A 231 -19.93 1.20 -5.63
CA ALA A 231 -18.92 0.96 -6.67
C ALA A 231 -19.18 1.76 -7.97
N GLU A 232 -20.45 2.01 -8.32
CA GLU A 232 -20.81 2.92 -9.42
C GLU A 232 -20.41 4.38 -9.13
N ILE A 233 -20.64 4.87 -7.90
CA ILE A 233 -20.27 6.23 -7.49
C ILE A 233 -18.76 6.42 -7.62
N ALA A 234 -17.96 5.49 -7.10
CA ALA A 234 -16.50 5.56 -7.17
C ALA A 234 -15.99 5.67 -8.63
N ARG A 235 -16.49 4.82 -9.53
CA ARG A 235 -16.11 4.82 -10.94
C ARG A 235 -16.47 6.09 -11.69
N GLN A 236 -17.54 6.79 -11.29
CA GLN A 236 -17.93 8.06 -11.92
C GLN A 236 -17.02 9.22 -11.53
N SER A 237 -16.39 9.14 -10.35
CA SER A 237 -15.52 10.19 -9.83
C SER A 237 -14.06 10.10 -10.32
N CYS A 238 -13.64 8.98 -10.93
CA CYS A 238 -12.30 8.80 -11.53
C CYS A 238 -12.23 9.25 -13.01
N LYS A 239 -13.10 10.16 -13.45
CA LYS A 239 -13.11 10.73 -14.81
C LYS A 239 -12.45 12.09 -14.88
#